data_AF-A0AAV5QYV2-F1
#
_entry.id   AF-A0AAV5QYV2-F1
#
_cell.length_a   1.000
_cell.length_b   1.000
_cell.length_c   1.000
_cell.angle_alpha   90.00
_cell.angle_beta   90.00
_cell.angle_gamma   90.00
#
_symmetry.space_group_name_H-M   'P 1'
#
loop_
_entity.id
_entity.type
_entity.pdbx_description
1 polymer ?
#
loop_
_entity_poly.entity_id
_entity_poly.type
_entity_poly.pdbx_seq_one_letter_code
_entity_poly.pdbx_strand_id
1 'polypeptide(L)'
;MPIYHRITPTTCNEPTLLDEYQSNTKPSIDEDKENEIYLQWMPDINSIIDPDNETRGKLASKWSVNKTNILFREYQRLDNKNNWRGGSNIKIGSSKLVNIVNESYGIDNWMSKVESSRIINYNEEKLEVKSVVTVILADNTIVQEEGIGIGMNLPREMMFRKCKKESVSDALRKCIVRLVALLLDYEDKVRSGYYPKYR
;
A
#
# COMPACT_ATOMS: atom_id res chain seq x y z
N MET A 1 -27.27 -66.45 16.48
CA MET A 1 -26.14 -66.53 15.53
C MET A 1 -25.80 -65.11 15.07
N PRO A 2 -24.54 -64.67 15.15
CA PRO A 2 -24.16 -63.30 14.84
C PRO A 2 -24.10 -63.06 13.33
N ILE A 3 -24.67 -61.94 12.87
CA ILE A 3 -24.59 -61.46 11.49
C ILE A 3 -23.33 -60.60 11.39
N TYR A 4 -22.36 -61.04 10.59
CA TYR A 4 -21.14 -60.28 10.31
C TYR A 4 -21.41 -59.23 9.24
N HIS A 5 -21.21 -57.94 9.54
CA HIS A 5 -21.07 -56.92 8.51
C HIS A 5 -19.71 -57.10 7.81
N ARG A 6 -19.74 -57.40 6.51
CA ARG A 6 -18.55 -57.32 5.66
C ARG A 6 -18.18 -55.86 5.48
N ILE A 7 -17.03 -55.46 6.01
CA ILE A 7 -16.35 -54.23 5.61
C ILE A 7 -15.72 -54.51 4.24
N THR A 8 -16.27 -53.91 3.19
CA THR A 8 -15.60 -53.82 1.89
C THR A 8 -14.54 -52.72 1.96
N PRO A 9 -13.28 -52.95 1.55
CA PRO A 9 -12.33 -51.86 1.38
C PRO A 9 -12.80 -50.99 0.22
N THR A 10 -13.17 -49.74 0.49
CA THR A 10 -13.30 -48.73 -0.55
C THR A 10 -11.91 -48.45 -1.11
N THR A 11 -11.63 -49.03 -2.28
CA THR A 11 -10.49 -48.65 -3.11
C THR A 11 -10.66 -47.18 -3.51
N CYS A 12 -9.78 -46.33 -2.98
CA CYS A 12 -9.70 -44.92 -3.30
C CYS A 12 -9.21 -44.76 -4.75
N ASN A 13 -10.13 -44.63 -5.70
CA ASN A 13 -9.87 -44.15 -7.05
C ASN A 13 -10.76 -42.94 -7.33
N GLU A 14 -10.67 -41.93 -6.46
CA GLU A 14 -11.11 -40.58 -6.82
C GLU A 14 -9.91 -39.86 -7.43
N PRO A 15 -10.05 -39.28 -8.64
CA PRO A 15 -8.96 -38.53 -9.26
C PRO A 15 -8.64 -37.32 -8.38
N THR A 16 -7.36 -37.16 -8.06
CA THR A 16 -6.93 -35.94 -7.36
C THR A 16 -6.84 -34.80 -8.36
N LEU A 17 -6.97 -33.55 -7.89
CA LEU A 17 -6.77 -32.33 -8.69
C LEU A 17 -5.41 -32.28 -9.41
N LEU A 18 -4.46 -33.14 -9.02
CA LEU A 18 -3.16 -33.30 -9.67
C LEU A 18 -3.24 -34.13 -10.96
N ASP A 19 -4.19 -35.06 -11.04
CA ASP A 19 -4.42 -35.93 -12.22
C ASP A 19 -5.13 -35.16 -13.33
N GLU A 20 -6.05 -34.25 -12.99
CA GLU A 20 -6.67 -33.30 -13.94
C GLU A 20 -5.67 -32.29 -14.52
N TYR A 21 -4.57 -32.01 -13.81
CA TYR A 21 -3.54 -31.07 -14.27
C TYR A 21 -2.62 -31.67 -15.35
N GLN A 22 -2.52 -33.01 -15.43
CA GLN A 22 -1.59 -33.69 -16.33
C GLN A 22 -2.22 -34.19 -17.64
N SER A 23 -3.55 -34.14 -17.78
CA SER A 23 -4.26 -34.65 -18.98
C SER A 23 -4.69 -33.57 -19.98
N ASN A 24 -4.37 -32.29 -19.77
CA ASN A 24 -4.65 -31.25 -20.77
C ASN A 24 -3.56 -31.22 -21.85
N THR A 25 -3.69 -32.10 -22.85
CA THR A 25 -3.13 -31.83 -24.18
C THR A 25 -3.62 -30.47 -24.66
N LYS A 26 -2.66 -29.56 -24.89
CA LYS A 26 -2.86 -28.18 -25.36
C LYS A 26 -3.80 -28.18 -26.58
N PRO A 27 -4.97 -27.53 -26.56
CA PRO A 27 -5.68 -27.25 -27.80
C PRO A 27 -4.81 -26.31 -28.64
N SER A 28 -4.61 -26.62 -29.92
CA SER A 28 -3.89 -25.76 -30.85
C SER A 28 -4.72 -24.49 -31.09
N ILE A 29 -4.40 -23.46 -30.31
CA ILE A 29 -4.96 -22.13 -30.41
C ILE A 29 -3.79 -21.19 -30.69
N ASP A 30 -3.92 -20.40 -31.75
CA ASP A 30 -2.90 -19.47 -32.24
C ASP A 30 -2.38 -18.58 -31.09
N GLU A 31 -1.07 -18.66 -30.81
CA GLU A 31 -0.39 -18.05 -29.65
C GLU A 31 -0.47 -16.51 -29.63
N ASP A 32 -0.97 -15.90 -30.70
CA ASP A 32 -1.13 -14.45 -30.81
C ASP A 32 -2.42 -13.91 -30.16
N LYS A 33 -3.46 -14.75 -29.95
CA LYS A 33 -4.76 -14.28 -29.40
C LYS A 33 -4.89 -14.37 -27.87
N GLU A 34 -4.18 -15.27 -27.22
CA GLU A 34 -4.22 -15.38 -25.75
C GLU A 34 -3.47 -14.23 -25.06
N ASN A 35 -2.40 -13.72 -25.69
CA ASN A 35 -1.65 -12.60 -25.13
C ASN A 35 -2.48 -11.30 -25.07
N GLU A 36 -3.41 -11.06 -26.02
CA GLU A 36 -4.29 -9.88 -25.97
C GLU A 36 -5.36 -9.97 -24.87
N ILE A 37 -5.88 -11.15 -24.57
CA ILE A 37 -7.00 -11.32 -23.64
C ILE A 37 -6.53 -11.23 -22.17
N TYR A 38 -5.36 -11.78 -21.85
CA TYR A 38 -4.79 -11.68 -20.50
C TYR A 38 -4.12 -10.33 -20.22
N LEU A 39 -3.69 -9.59 -21.26
CA LEU A 39 -3.19 -8.22 -21.12
C LEU A 39 -4.31 -7.17 -21.02
N GLN A 40 -5.53 -7.46 -21.51
CA GLN A 40 -6.67 -6.54 -21.40
C GLN A 40 -7.25 -6.38 -20.00
N TRP A 41 -6.93 -7.29 -19.06
CA TRP A 41 -7.45 -7.20 -17.69
C TRP A 41 -6.62 -6.29 -16.79
N MET A 42 -5.44 -5.86 -17.25
CA MET A 42 -4.66 -4.82 -16.58
C MET A 42 -4.78 -3.52 -17.37
N PRO A 43 -5.11 -2.38 -16.74
CA PRO A 43 -5.00 -1.11 -17.43
C PRO A 43 -3.57 -0.96 -17.93
N ASP A 44 -3.44 -0.58 -19.20
CA ASP A 44 -2.17 -0.43 -19.90
C ASP A 44 -1.22 0.42 -19.04
N ILE A 45 -0.03 -0.09 -18.68
CA ILE A 45 0.88 0.60 -17.72
C ILE A 45 1.27 1.99 -18.26
N ASN A 46 1.21 2.18 -19.58
CA ASN A 46 1.45 3.47 -20.24
C ASN A 46 0.24 4.42 -20.19
N SER A 47 -0.95 3.93 -19.85
CA SER A 47 -2.15 4.74 -19.56
C SER A 47 -2.20 5.27 -18.13
N ILE A 48 -1.30 4.79 -17.25
CA ILE A 48 -0.86 5.52 -16.03
C ILE A 48 0.09 6.62 -16.51
N ILE A 49 -0.44 7.47 -17.38
CA ILE A 49 0.14 8.74 -17.80
C ILE A 49 0.45 9.49 -16.51
N ASP A 50 1.63 10.13 -16.50
CA ASP A 50 2.07 11.00 -15.41
C ASP A 50 0.86 11.73 -14.84
N PRO A 51 0.51 11.50 -13.57
CA PRO A 51 -0.63 12.15 -12.97
C PRO A 51 -0.44 13.64 -13.18
N ASP A 52 -1.36 14.28 -13.90
CA ASP A 52 -1.34 15.71 -14.09
C ASP A 52 -1.01 16.34 -12.73
N ASN A 53 -0.04 17.25 -12.71
CA ASN A 53 0.53 17.85 -11.50
C ASN A 53 -0.55 18.50 -10.59
N GLU A 54 -1.79 18.59 -11.09
CA GLU A 54 -3.00 19.05 -10.44
C GLU A 54 -3.51 18.16 -9.30
N THR A 55 -3.37 16.83 -9.36
CA THR A 55 -3.82 15.91 -8.28
C THR A 55 -2.77 15.63 -7.21
N ARG A 56 -1.53 16.08 -7.43
CA ARG A 56 -0.47 15.99 -6.42
C ARG A 56 -0.78 16.91 -5.25
N GLY A 57 -0.80 16.34 -4.05
CA GLY A 57 -1.03 17.10 -2.82
C GLY A 57 -2.45 17.67 -2.68
N LYS A 58 -3.45 17.06 -3.32
CA LYS A 58 -4.88 17.36 -3.12
C LYS A 58 -5.69 16.06 -3.15
N LEU A 59 -6.78 16.01 -2.38
CA LEU A 59 -7.74 14.91 -2.49
C LEU A 59 -8.54 15.09 -3.79
N ALA A 60 -8.42 14.13 -4.71
CA ALA A 60 -8.93 14.27 -6.07
C ALA A 60 -10.46 14.12 -6.17
N SER A 61 -11.10 13.45 -5.21
CA SER A 61 -12.52 13.12 -5.30
C SER A 61 -13.25 13.12 -3.96
N LYS A 62 -14.59 13.12 -4.01
CA LYS A 62 -15.43 12.92 -2.82
C LYS A 62 -15.20 11.55 -2.17
N TRP A 63 -14.78 10.55 -2.96
CA TRP A 63 -14.46 9.22 -2.46
C TRP A 63 -13.21 9.27 -1.58
N SER A 64 -12.11 9.89 -2.03
CA SER A 64 -10.89 10.02 -1.21
C SER A 64 -11.16 10.85 0.03
N VAL A 65 -11.89 11.96 -0.05
CA VAL A 65 -12.31 12.73 1.14
C VAL A 65 -13.03 11.85 2.18
N ASN A 66 -14.01 11.05 1.75
CA ASN A 66 -14.75 10.18 2.67
C ASN A 66 -13.84 9.09 3.26
N LYS A 67 -13.04 8.42 2.43
CA LYS A 67 -12.13 7.36 2.87
C LYS A 67 -11.01 7.87 3.78
N THR A 68 -10.47 9.05 3.50
CA THR A 68 -9.49 9.72 4.34
C THR A 68 -10.10 10.15 5.67
N ASN A 69 -11.40 10.49 5.73
CA ASN A 69 -12.09 10.76 7.00
C ASN A 69 -12.21 9.48 7.85
N ILE A 70 -12.51 8.33 7.23
CA ILE A 70 -12.50 7.02 7.92
C ILE A 70 -11.08 6.72 8.44
N LEU A 71 -10.06 6.86 7.58
CA LEU A 71 -8.65 6.73 7.98
C LEU A 71 -8.34 7.61 9.19
N PHE A 72 -8.75 8.88 9.16
CA PHE A 72 -8.50 9.82 10.25
C PHE A 72 -9.12 9.37 11.57
N ARG A 73 -10.35 8.85 11.55
CA ARG A 73 -11.02 8.35 12.76
C ARG A 73 -10.33 7.13 13.35
N GLU A 74 -9.98 6.16 12.51
CA GLU A 74 -9.27 4.96 12.96
C GLU A 74 -7.86 5.31 13.45
N TYR A 75 -7.22 6.26 12.78
CA TYR A 75 -5.94 6.80 13.20
C TYR A 75 -6.01 7.44 14.59
N GLN A 76 -7.02 8.29 14.84
CA GLN A 76 -7.25 8.91 16.15
C GLN A 76 -7.50 7.89 17.26
N ARG A 77 -8.17 6.77 16.95
CA ARG A 77 -8.37 5.68 17.93
C ARG A 77 -7.05 5.02 18.34
N LEU A 78 -6.12 4.86 17.40
CA LEU A 78 -4.80 4.31 17.71
C LEU A 78 -3.89 5.33 18.40
N ASP A 79 -4.01 6.61 18.04
CA ASP A 79 -3.30 7.71 18.69
C ASP A 79 -4.03 8.12 19.97
N ASN A 80 -4.07 7.21 20.95
CA ASN A 80 -4.91 7.25 22.15
C ASN A 80 -4.56 8.41 23.15
N LYS A 81 -3.80 9.44 22.73
CA LYS A 81 -3.40 10.61 23.53
C LYS A 81 -3.08 11.83 22.64
N ASN A 82 -4.04 12.75 22.48
CA ASN A 82 -3.91 14.22 22.42
C ASN A 82 -2.81 14.95 21.58
N ASN A 83 -1.96 14.29 20.79
CA ASN A 83 -0.79 14.95 20.18
C ASN A 83 -0.94 15.35 18.70
N TRP A 84 -2.11 15.17 18.09
CA TRP A 84 -2.29 15.49 16.67
C TRP A 84 -2.10 16.97 16.32
N ARG A 85 -2.32 17.90 17.26
CA ARG A 85 -2.17 19.35 17.01
C ARG A 85 -0.73 19.87 17.14
N GLY A 86 0.25 19.01 17.40
CA GLY A 86 1.63 19.45 17.60
C GLY A 86 2.65 18.34 17.41
N GLY A 87 3.18 18.21 16.19
CA GLY A 87 4.51 17.64 15.96
C GLY A 87 4.63 16.12 16.12
N SER A 88 4.38 15.40 15.03
CA SER A 88 5.26 14.36 14.47
C SER A 88 6.10 13.53 15.46
N ASN A 89 5.49 12.73 16.33
CA ASN A 89 6.17 11.58 16.93
C ASN A 89 5.19 10.47 17.32
N ILE A 90 4.43 10.05 16.33
CA ILE A 90 3.44 9.01 16.50
C ILE A 90 4.16 7.66 16.42
N LYS A 91 4.28 7.00 17.57
CA LYS A 91 4.92 5.67 17.74
C LYS A 91 4.03 4.52 17.24
N ILE A 92 3.25 4.73 16.18
CA ILE A 92 2.47 3.65 15.57
C ILE A 92 3.42 2.86 14.66
N GLY A 93 3.50 1.55 14.92
CA GLY A 93 4.27 0.63 14.09
C GLY A 93 3.72 0.57 12.66
N SER A 94 4.60 0.45 11.67
CA SER A 94 4.24 0.49 10.25
C SER A 94 3.18 -0.55 9.86
N SER A 95 3.21 -1.75 10.48
CA SER A 95 2.21 -2.80 10.24
C SER A 95 0.79 -2.35 10.61
N LYS A 96 0.62 -1.68 11.76
CA LYS A 96 -0.68 -1.16 12.19
C LYS A 96 -1.18 -0.07 11.24
N LEU A 97 -0.29 0.80 10.77
CA LEU A 97 -0.66 1.84 9.80
C LEU A 97 -1.14 1.22 8.49
N VAL A 98 -0.42 0.23 7.96
CA VAL A 98 -0.82 -0.49 6.75
C VAL A 98 -2.19 -1.16 6.93
N ASN A 99 -2.44 -1.79 8.08
CA ASN A 99 -3.73 -2.41 8.37
C ASN A 99 -4.88 -1.37 8.38
N ILE A 100 -4.71 -0.22 9.02
CA ILE A 100 -5.74 0.82 9.01
C ILE A 100 -5.98 1.33 7.59
N VAL A 101 -4.92 1.53 6.82
CA VAL A 101 -5.04 2.00 5.42
C VAL A 101 -5.82 0.96 4.61
N ASN A 102 -5.51 -0.33 4.78
CA ASN A 102 -6.26 -1.42 4.16
C ASN A 102 -7.74 -1.45 4.59
N GLU A 103 -8.04 -1.23 5.87
CA GLU A 103 -9.41 -1.16 6.37
C GLU A 103 -10.17 0.07 5.84
N SER A 104 -9.48 1.20 5.67
CA SER A 104 -10.08 2.47 5.25
C SER A 104 -10.35 2.49 3.75
N TYR A 105 -9.31 2.27 2.94
CA TYR A 105 -9.39 2.37 1.49
C TYR A 105 -9.78 1.04 0.83
N GLY A 106 -9.42 -0.10 1.42
CA GLY A 106 -9.45 -1.42 0.78
C GLY A 106 -8.09 -1.77 0.20
N ILE A 107 -7.71 -3.06 0.25
CA ILE A 107 -6.38 -3.56 -0.13
C ILE A 107 -5.99 -3.15 -1.56
N ASP A 108 -6.94 -3.17 -2.50
CA ASP A 108 -6.67 -2.91 -3.92
C ASP A 108 -6.81 -1.43 -4.31
N ASN A 109 -7.22 -0.56 -3.38
CA ASN A 109 -7.56 0.84 -3.69
C ASN A 109 -6.45 1.84 -3.36
N TRP A 110 -5.26 1.35 -3.03
CA TRP A 110 -4.08 2.17 -2.82
C TRP A 110 -2.81 1.37 -3.14
N MET A 111 -1.75 2.07 -3.51
CA MET A 111 -0.43 1.48 -3.66
C MET A 111 0.64 2.41 -3.12
N SER A 112 1.82 1.85 -2.84
CA SER A 112 3.01 2.62 -2.50
C SER A 112 4.15 2.23 -3.44
N LYS A 113 4.90 3.24 -3.90
CA LYS A 113 6.04 3.11 -4.80
C LYS A 113 7.24 3.79 -4.17
N VAL A 114 8.36 3.07 -4.07
CA VAL A 114 9.64 3.68 -3.71
C VAL A 114 10.26 4.24 -4.97
N GLU A 115 10.43 5.56 -5.05
CA GLU A 115 10.96 6.21 -6.25
C GLU A 115 12.48 6.26 -6.26
N SER A 116 13.07 6.68 -5.14
CA SER A 116 14.52 6.77 -5.02
C SER A 116 14.98 6.49 -3.61
N SER A 117 16.25 6.09 -3.47
CA SER A 117 16.92 5.95 -2.19
C SER A 117 18.38 6.35 -2.36
N ARG A 118 18.85 7.29 -1.52
CA ARG A 118 20.21 7.82 -1.57
C ARG A 118 20.83 7.85 -0.18
N ILE A 119 22.13 7.60 -0.13
CA ILE A 119 22.92 7.78 1.09
C ILE A 119 23.18 9.29 1.23
N ILE A 120 22.84 9.85 2.39
CA ILE A 120 23.08 11.28 2.68
C ILE A 120 24.40 11.44 3.40
N ASN A 121 24.62 10.60 4.41
CA ASN A 121 25.79 10.69 5.27
C ASN A 121 26.32 9.28 5.53
N TYR A 122 27.63 9.13 5.45
CA TYR A 122 28.32 7.90 5.75
C TYR A 122 29.61 8.19 6.51
N ASN A 123 29.67 7.63 7.72
CA ASN A 123 30.84 7.52 8.59
C ASN A 123 30.96 6.05 9.01
N GLU A 124 32.14 5.60 9.45
CA GLU A 124 32.37 4.21 9.89
C GLU A 124 31.37 3.76 10.97
N GLU A 125 30.94 4.68 11.82
CA GLU A 125 30.01 4.42 12.91
C GLU A 125 28.55 4.77 12.60
N LYS A 126 28.28 5.54 11.53
CA LYS A 126 26.95 6.11 11.24
C LYS A 126 26.64 6.12 9.75
N LEU A 127 25.48 5.59 9.38
CA LEU A 127 24.91 5.69 8.04
C LEU A 127 23.54 6.34 8.09
N GLU A 128 23.29 7.26 7.18
CA GLU A 128 21.99 7.88 6.97
C GLU A 128 21.55 7.67 5.52
N VAL A 129 20.37 7.08 5.35
CA VAL A 129 19.74 6.86 4.05
C VAL A 129 18.44 7.66 4.00
N LYS A 130 18.21 8.34 2.88
CA LYS A 130 16.94 8.98 2.58
C LYS A 130 16.26 8.25 1.44
N SER A 131 14.97 8.00 1.59
CA SER A 131 14.13 7.37 0.58
C SER A 131 12.93 8.25 0.29
N VAL A 132 12.54 8.31 -0.98
CA VAL A 132 11.33 9.00 -1.44
C VAL A 132 10.28 7.95 -1.76
N VAL A 133 9.11 8.07 -1.16
CA VAL A 133 7.98 7.15 -1.35
C VAL A 133 6.77 7.94 -1.81
N THR A 134 6.10 7.39 -2.81
CA THR A 134 4.86 7.92 -3.38
C THR A 134 3.73 6.95 -3.07
N VAL A 135 2.64 7.46 -2.49
CA VAL A 135 1.39 6.75 -2.27
C VAL A 135 0.37 7.26 -3.29
N ILE A 136 -0.28 6.32 -3.97
CA ILE A 136 -1.29 6.59 -5.00
C ILE A 136 -2.58 5.89 -4.56
N LEU A 137 -3.69 6.64 -4.54
CA LEU A 137 -5.02 6.08 -4.28
C LEU A 137 -5.73 5.75 -5.60
N ALA A 138 -6.79 4.94 -5.54
CA ALA A 138 -7.59 4.53 -6.71
C ALA A 138 -8.19 5.70 -7.51
N ASP A 139 -8.37 6.87 -6.89
CA ASP A 139 -8.88 8.07 -7.55
C ASP A 139 -7.77 8.99 -8.09
N ASN A 140 -6.54 8.46 -8.23
CA ASN A 140 -5.34 9.20 -8.64
C ASN A 140 -4.94 10.37 -7.71
N THR A 141 -5.38 10.34 -6.44
CA THR A 141 -4.80 11.17 -5.39
C THR A 141 -3.38 10.71 -5.12
N ILE A 142 -2.42 11.65 -5.16
CA ILE A 142 -0.99 11.32 -5.03
C ILE A 142 -0.34 12.13 -3.94
N VAL A 143 0.39 11.41 -3.09
CA VAL A 143 1.15 11.94 -1.97
C VAL A 143 2.56 11.39 -2.01
N GLN A 144 3.54 12.27 -1.99
CA GLN A 144 4.95 11.93 -2.02
C GLN A 144 5.64 12.54 -0.79
N GLU A 145 6.40 11.72 -0.07
CA GLU A 145 7.15 12.18 1.11
C GLU A 145 8.53 11.54 1.18
N GLU A 146 9.44 12.22 1.89
CA GLU A 146 10.79 11.75 2.15
C GLU A 146 10.93 11.19 3.57
N GLY A 147 11.51 9.99 3.68
CA GLY A 147 11.85 9.35 4.95
C GLY A 147 13.35 9.22 5.16
N ILE A 148 13.77 9.21 6.42
CA ILE A 148 15.18 9.06 6.80
C ILE A 148 15.33 7.84 7.70
N GLY A 149 16.34 7.02 7.42
CA GLY A 149 16.72 5.87 8.23
C GLY A 149 18.14 6.03 8.72
N ILE A 150 18.37 5.74 10.00
CA ILE A 150 19.65 5.97 10.68
C ILE A 150 20.14 4.66 11.31
N GLY A 151 21.37 4.30 10.97
CA GLY A 151 22.06 3.13 11.49
C GLY A 151 23.31 3.58 12.22
N MET A 152 23.52 3.07 13.43
CA MET A 152 24.69 3.37 14.25
C MET A 152 25.21 2.08 14.86
N ASN A 153 26.54 1.99 15.04
CA ASN A 153 27.20 0.91 15.79
C ASN A 153 26.86 -0.51 15.29
N LEU A 154 26.75 -0.71 13.98
CA LEU A 154 26.47 -1.99 13.34
C LEU A 154 27.48 -2.27 12.22
N PRO A 155 27.74 -3.53 11.85
CA PRO A 155 28.51 -3.84 10.65
C PRO A 155 27.89 -3.18 9.41
N ARG A 156 28.73 -2.69 8.48
CA ARG A 156 28.34 -1.89 7.31
C ARG A 156 27.12 -2.46 6.56
N GLU A 157 27.12 -3.77 6.31
CA GLU A 157 26.02 -4.43 5.58
C GLU A 157 24.70 -4.41 6.36
N MET A 158 24.73 -4.73 7.65
CA MET A 158 23.54 -4.69 8.51
C MET A 158 23.02 -3.26 8.65
N MET A 159 23.94 -2.31 8.79
CA MET A 159 23.63 -0.89 8.89
C MET A 159 22.87 -0.42 7.64
N PHE A 160 23.36 -0.76 6.44
CA PHE A 160 22.68 -0.42 5.18
C PHE A 160 21.28 -1.04 5.07
N ARG A 161 21.14 -2.34 5.38
CA ARG A 161 19.84 -3.03 5.35
C ARG A 161 18.83 -2.40 6.32
N LYS A 162 19.28 -2.03 7.54
CA LYS A 162 18.46 -1.35 8.53
C LYS A 162 18.04 0.03 8.03
N CYS A 163 19.00 0.88 7.65
CA CYS A 163 18.73 2.26 7.23
C CYS A 163 17.75 2.31 6.06
N LYS A 164 17.93 1.45 5.06
CA LYS A 164 17.04 1.41 3.89
C LYS A 164 15.61 1.00 4.23
N LYS A 165 15.42 0.03 5.14
CA LYS A 165 14.09 -0.38 5.59
C LYS A 165 13.41 0.70 6.43
N GLU A 166 14.20 1.32 7.31
CA GLU A 166 13.73 2.38 8.19
C GLU A 166 13.36 3.64 7.40
N SER A 167 14.17 4.04 6.42
CA SER A 167 13.90 5.20 5.57
C SER A 167 12.61 5.03 4.76
N VAL A 168 12.37 3.86 4.18
CA VAL A 168 11.12 3.55 3.46
C VAL A 168 9.92 3.52 4.41
N SER A 169 10.08 2.91 5.59
CA SER A 169 9.01 2.84 6.59
C SER A 169 8.62 4.22 7.13
N ASP A 170 9.62 5.08 7.34
CA ASP A 170 9.42 6.46 7.78
C ASP A 170 8.73 7.30 6.69
N ALA A 171 9.16 7.18 5.43
CA ALA A 171 8.53 7.85 4.30
C ALA A 171 7.06 7.45 4.16
N LEU A 172 6.75 6.16 4.23
CA LEU A 172 5.39 5.65 4.16
C LEU A 172 4.51 6.20 5.29
N ARG A 173 5.03 6.24 6.52
CA ARG A 173 4.32 6.84 7.67
C ARG A 173 3.98 8.31 7.39
N LYS A 174 4.95 9.08 6.88
CA LYS A 174 4.74 10.48 6.52
C LYS A 174 3.69 10.65 5.42
N CYS A 175 3.69 9.80 4.39
CA CYS A 175 2.65 9.85 3.36
C CYS A 175 1.24 9.67 3.95
N ILE A 176 1.06 8.71 4.86
CA ILE A 176 -0.25 8.45 5.51
C ILE A 176 -0.68 9.65 6.35
N VAL A 177 0.24 10.23 7.13
CA VAL A 177 -0.02 11.45 7.92
C VAL A 177 -0.36 12.63 7.00
N ARG A 178 0.33 12.74 5.86
CA ARG A 178 0.09 13.78 4.86
C ARG A 178 -1.28 13.65 4.21
N LEU A 179 -1.77 12.44 3.93
CA LEU A 179 -3.15 12.22 3.46
C LEU A 179 -4.17 12.82 4.44
N VAL A 180 -3.98 12.60 5.74
CA VAL A 180 -4.86 13.18 6.77
C VAL A 180 -4.73 14.71 6.80
N ALA A 181 -3.52 15.26 6.66
CA ALA A 181 -3.33 16.71 6.57
C ALA A 181 -4.06 17.31 5.36
N LEU A 182 -4.08 16.63 4.20
CA LEU A 182 -4.83 17.07 3.03
C LEU A 182 -6.35 17.12 3.28
N LEU A 183 -6.89 16.23 4.11
CA LEU A 183 -8.29 16.28 4.52
C LEU A 183 -8.58 17.53 5.35
N LEU A 184 -7.73 17.85 6.32
CA LEU A 184 -7.89 19.04 7.15
C LEU A 184 -7.80 20.33 6.31
N ASP A 185 -6.82 20.39 5.41
CA ASP A 185 -6.68 21.50 4.45
C ASP A 185 -7.92 21.63 3.55
N TYR A 186 -8.52 20.51 3.13
CA TYR A 186 -9.76 20.51 2.35
C TYR A 186 -10.94 21.04 3.17
N GLU A 187 -11.13 20.59 4.41
CA GLU A 187 -12.21 21.02 5.29
C GLU A 187 -12.11 22.52 5.63
N ASP A 188 -10.90 23.04 5.87
CA ASP A 188 -10.68 24.45 6.14
C ASP A 188 -10.92 25.33 4.90
N LYS A 189 -10.57 24.85 3.70
CA LYS A 189 -10.92 25.53 2.43
C LYS A 189 -12.43 25.55 2.18
N VAL A 190 -13.14 24.47 2.51
CA VAL A 190 -14.61 24.45 2.43
C VAL A 190 -15.21 25.44 3.44
N ARG A 191 -14.73 25.45 4.69
CA ARG A 191 -15.24 26.36 5.74
C ARG A 191 -14.98 27.83 5.43
N SER A 192 -13.85 28.15 4.83
CA SER A 192 -13.51 29.53 4.41
C SER A 192 -14.28 29.99 3.16
N GLY A 193 -15.08 29.13 2.54
CA GLY A 193 -15.83 29.45 1.31
C GLY A 193 -14.93 29.58 0.08
N TYR A 194 -13.72 29.02 0.12
CA TYR A 194 -12.76 29.04 -1.00
C TYR A 194 -13.34 28.40 -2.26
N TYR A 195 -14.16 27.35 -2.09
CA TYR A 195 -14.81 26.66 -3.19
C TYR A 195 -16.23 27.24 -3.42
N PRO A 196 -16.48 27.93 -4.56
CA PRO A 196 -17.78 28.56 -4.83
C PRO A 196 -18.94 27.58 -4.88
N LYS A 197 -18.66 26.31 -5.22
CA LYS A 197 -19.64 25.23 -5.32
C LYS A 197 -20.28 24.84 -3.98
N TYR A 198 -19.63 25.15 -2.86
CA TYR A 198 -20.08 24.80 -1.51
C TYR A 198 -20.51 26.02 -0.69
N ARG A 199 -20.65 27.18 -1.35
CA ARG A 199 -21.12 28.41 -0.74
C ARG A 199 -22.64 28.44 -0.64
#